data_AF-A0A922VKW0-F1
#
_entry.id   AF-A0A922VKW0-F1
#
_cell.length_a   1.000
_cell.length_b   1.000
_cell.length_c   1.000
_cell.angle_alpha   90.00
_cell.angle_beta   90.00
_cell.angle_gamma   90.00
#
_symmetry.space_group_name_H-M   'P 1'
#
loop_
_entity.id
_entity.type
_entity.pdbx_description
1 polymer ?
#
loop_
_entity_poly.entity_id
_entity_poly.type
_entity_poly.pdbx_seq_one_letter_code
_entity_poly.pdbx_strand_id
1 'polypeptide(L)'
;MVQIALLRRLLGLDRSAGSFEAPLDVTPPAMTAEPPESPAAVVAVACLNCGIVLDPPPRSTRLCPRCRRRIVVRHSGGRAIYLAEASVEVFEAERHRGTLEHTWSRQRNGWLQLGRLVGVPADRRKRVADGPPTAAAVRSARTLYLVAVERAVRAARHDKRWEDVSRLRRRQAAALFEEAGGSAPPADDVVALHREGMAATLRQLATVSPEAELVGASCCGACRADNERIIRIADELRTPRLPHVGCPRGLCACDWWPAVRTPRPKGRRRRAPAAAPATVSDAAATPAEETPAEFHEP
;
A
#
# COMPACT_ATOMS: atom_id res chain seq x y z
N MET A 1 -0.05 -6.45 28.02
CA MET A 1 0.25 -5.54 26.88
C MET A 1 1.56 -5.85 26.15
N VAL A 2 2.54 -6.56 26.75
CA VAL A 2 3.84 -6.87 26.11
C VAL A 2 3.76 -7.92 24.98
N GLN A 3 2.80 -8.84 25.01
CA GLN A 3 2.67 -9.90 23.99
C GLN A 3 2.16 -9.43 22.63
N ILE A 4 1.39 -8.34 22.57
CA ILE A 4 0.82 -7.81 21.31
C ILE A 4 1.91 -7.11 20.47
N ALA A 5 2.83 -6.40 21.13
CA ALA A 5 3.98 -5.78 20.46
C ALA A 5 4.95 -6.83 19.88
N LEU A 6 5.15 -7.96 20.58
CA LEU A 6 6.01 -9.05 20.10
C LEU A 6 5.40 -9.76 18.87
N LEU A 7 4.08 -9.97 18.84
CA LEU A 7 3.36 -10.54 17.70
C LEU A 7 3.39 -9.60 16.47
N ARG A 8 3.28 -8.27 16.67
CA ARG A 8 3.42 -7.28 15.58
C ARG A 8 4.82 -7.27 14.95
N ARG A 9 5.86 -7.42 15.77
CA ARG A 9 7.25 -7.51 15.32
C ARG A 9 7.56 -8.82 14.59
N LEU A 10 7.00 -9.95 15.03
CA LEU A 10 7.18 -11.26 14.38
C LEU A 10 6.44 -11.38 13.04
N LEU A 11 5.33 -10.65 12.86
CA LEU A 11 4.54 -10.65 11.63
C LEU A 11 5.00 -9.57 10.61
N GLY A 12 6.06 -8.81 10.91
CA GLY A 12 6.60 -7.78 10.01
C GLY A 12 5.62 -6.64 9.72
N LEU A 13 4.67 -6.39 10.61
CA LEU A 13 3.63 -5.37 10.46
C LEU A 13 4.08 -3.98 10.96
N ASP A 14 5.22 -3.91 11.66
CA ASP A 14 5.88 -2.65 11.96
C ASP A 14 6.73 -2.21 10.76
N ARG A 15 6.09 -1.55 9.79
CA ARG A 15 6.80 -0.56 8.98
C ARG A 15 6.95 0.68 9.84
N SER A 16 8.08 0.77 10.52
CA SER A 16 8.53 2.01 11.16
C SER A 16 8.47 3.15 10.16
N ALA A 17 7.63 4.15 10.44
CA ALA A 17 7.89 5.52 10.03
C ALA A 17 9.16 5.95 10.77
N GLY A 18 10.31 5.60 10.22
CA GLY A 18 11.61 5.99 10.72
C GLY A 18 11.98 7.37 10.21
N SER A 19 11.38 8.40 10.78
CA SER A 19 12.09 9.66 11.01
C SER A 19 13.16 9.37 12.06
N PHE A 20 14.40 9.21 11.62
CA PHE A 20 15.55 9.24 12.51
C PHE A 20 15.88 10.71 12.79
N GLU A 21 15.28 11.28 13.84
CA GLU A 21 15.89 12.37 14.57
C GLU A 21 16.50 11.76 15.83
N ALA A 22 17.83 11.65 15.83
CA ALA A 22 18.61 11.53 17.05
C ALA A 22 19.52 12.77 17.10
N PRO A 23 19.58 13.49 18.23
CA PRO A 23 20.48 14.62 18.38
C PRO A 23 21.89 14.09 18.64
N LEU A 24 22.80 14.34 17.73
CA LEU A 24 24.23 14.17 17.97
C LEU A 24 24.84 15.56 18.18
N ASP A 25 25.06 15.87 19.45
CA ASP A 25 26.01 16.87 19.90
C ASP A 25 27.41 16.36 19.56
N VAL A 26 28.03 16.95 18.53
CA VAL A 26 29.43 16.70 18.15
C VAL A 26 30.07 18.04 17.80
N THR A 27 30.97 18.46 18.68
CA THR A 27 31.93 19.55 18.54
C THR A 27 32.65 19.51 17.19
N PRO A 28 32.84 20.65 16.48
CA PRO A 28 33.37 20.65 15.11
C PRO A 28 34.89 20.38 15.09
N PRO A 29 35.39 19.42 14.29
CA PRO A 29 36.79 19.39 13.93
C PRO A 29 37.08 20.34 12.76
N ALA A 30 38.26 20.94 12.84
CA ALA A 30 38.81 21.97 11.97
C ALA A 30 38.66 21.70 10.48
N MET A 31 38.44 22.80 9.75
CA MET A 31 38.51 22.88 8.28
C MET A 31 39.80 22.24 7.76
N THR A 32 39.67 21.06 7.17
CA THR A 32 40.63 20.53 6.22
C THR A 32 40.10 20.88 4.85
N ALA A 33 40.82 21.77 4.17
CA ALA A 33 40.52 22.16 2.79
C ALA A 33 40.50 20.90 1.91
N GLU A 34 39.37 20.65 1.26
CA GLU A 34 39.28 19.66 0.19
C GLU A 34 40.25 20.06 -0.95
N PRO A 35 41.05 19.11 -1.46
CA PRO A 35 41.80 19.36 -2.68
C PRO A 35 40.82 19.54 -3.85
N PRO A 36 41.09 20.45 -4.79
CA PRO A 36 40.16 20.76 -5.88
C PRO A 36 39.82 19.50 -6.69
N GLU A 37 38.52 19.29 -6.93
CA GLU A 37 38.02 18.32 -7.90
C GLU A 37 38.80 18.47 -9.20
N SER A 38 39.57 17.43 -9.56
CA SER A 38 40.21 17.36 -10.87
C SER A 38 39.14 17.52 -11.95
N PRO A 39 39.28 18.47 -12.90
CA PRO A 39 38.33 18.62 -13.98
C PRO A 39 38.29 17.30 -14.76
N ALA A 40 37.08 16.75 -14.91
CA ALA A 40 36.85 15.55 -15.71
C ALA A 40 37.57 15.69 -17.06
N ALA A 41 38.43 14.71 -17.38
CA ALA A 41 39.21 14.71 -18.61
C ALA A 41 38.29 15.03 -19.81
N VAL A 42 38.57 16.15 -20.48
CA VAL A 42 37.79 16.57 -21.65
C VAL A 42 38.07 15.57 -22.76
N VAL A 43 37.16 14.61 -22.92
CA VAL A 43 37.24 13.64 -24.03
C VAL A 43 37.12 14.43 -25.32
N ALA A 44 38.18 14.44 -26.13
CA ALA A 44 38.16 15.05 -27.45
C ALA A 44 37.14 14.32 -28.33
N VAL A 45 36.15 15.05 -28.85
CA VAL A 45 35.07 14.49 -29.66
C VAL A 45 35.30 14.88 -31.12
N ALA A 46 35.36 13.93 -32.04
CA ALA A 46 35.46 14.23 -33.47
C ALA A 46 34.08 14.32 -34.13
N CYS A 47 33.96 15.11 -35.20
CA CYS A 47 32.78 15.10 -36.05
C CYS A 47 32.67 13.75 -36.78
N LEU A 48 31.54 13.06 -36.61
CA LEU A 48 31.23 11.77 -37.24
C LEU A 48 31.27 11.78 -38.77
N ASN A 49 31.19 12.95 -39.40
CA ASN A 49 31.14 13.08 -40.85
C ASN A 49 32.48 13.41 -41.51
N CYS A 50 33.33 14.21 -40.87
CA CYS A 50 34.58 14.70 -41.48
C CYS A 50 35.81 14.57 -40.58
N GLY A 51 35.67 13.96 -39.40
CA GLY A 51 36.78 13.67 -38.49
C GLY A 51 37.40 14.86 -37.78
N ILE A 52 36.94 16.10 -38.01
CA ILE A 52 37.48 17.27 -37.31
C ILE A 52 37.24 17.16 -35.79
N VAL A 53 38.27 17.37 -34.99
CA VAL A 53 38.16 17.42 -33.53
C VAL A 53 37.34 18.65 -33.14
N LEU A 54 36.37 18.45 -32.26
CA LEU A 54 35.47 19.47 -31.72
C LEU A 54 35.98 19.84 -30.33
N ASP A 55 36.64 20.99 -30.25
CA ASP A 55 37.13 21.55 -28.99
C ASP A 55 36.63 23.00 -28.86
N PRO A 56 35.78 23.32 -27.87
CA PRO A 56 35.22 22.41 -26.87
C PRO A 56 34.17 21.44 -27.45
N PRO A 57 33.95 20.26 -26.82
CA PRO A 57 32.88 19.35 -27.19
C PRO A 57 31.50 20.03 -27.14
N PRO A 58 30.62 19.81 -28.13
CA PRO A 58 29.33 20.49 -28.16
C PRO A 58 28.40 20.02 -27.04
N ARG A 59 27.84 20.96 -26.27
CA ARG A 59 26.85 20.66 -25.22
C ARG A 59 25.42 20.53 -25.76
N SER A 60 25.17 21.05 -26.97
CA SER A 60 23.87 21.04 -27.65
C SER A 60 24.04 20.77 -29.14
N THR A 61 22.93 20.43 -29.78
CA THR A 61 22.89 20.17 -31.23
C THR A 61 23.38 21.39 -32.01
N ARG A 62 24.40 21.20 -32.87
CA ARG A 62 24.99 22.28 -33.68
C ARG A 62 25.48 21.79 -35.04
N LEU A 63 25.80 22.70 -35.94
CA LEU A 63 26.48 22.37 -37.20
C LEU A 63 27.99 22.18 -36.97
N CYS A 64 28.61 21.26 -37.71
CA CYS A 64 30.06 21.12 -37.75
C CYS A 64 30.70 22.38 -38.33
N PRO A 65 31.76 22.94 -37.70
CA PRO A 65 32.42 24.13 -38.24
C PRO A 65 33.08 23.91 -39.60
N ARG A 66 33.50 22.66 -39.91
CA ARG A 66 34.19 22.31 -41.17
C ARG A 66 33.22 21.86 -42.27
N CYS A 67 32.50 20.76 -42.05
CA CYS A 67 31.64 20.17 -43.09
C CYS A 67 30.19 20.67 -43.06
N ARG A 68 29.83 21.56 -42.13
CA ARG A 68 28.48 22.12 -41.94
C ARG A 68 27.36 21.10 -41.70
N ARG A 69 27.64 19.79 -41.65
CA ARG A 69 26.65 18.76 -41.29
C ARG A 69 26.24 18.88 -39.82
N ARG A 70 24.99 18.57 -39.54
CA ARG A 70 24.41 18.64 -38.20
C ARG A 70 24.96 17.53 -37.29
N ILE A 71 25.37 17.92 -36.09
CA ILE A 71 25.79 17.04 -35.01
C ILE A 71 24.71 17.13 -33.95
N VAL A 72 23.98 16.04 -33.75
CA VAL A 72 22.91 15.96 -32.76
C VAL A 72 23.50 15.45 -31.47
N VAL A 73 23.27 16.18 -30.38
CA VAL A 73 23.73 15.79 -29.04
C VAL A 73 22.52 15.28 -28.25
N ARG A 74 22.60 14.04 -27.79
CA ARG A 74 21.63 13.41 -26.87
C ARG A 74 22.30 13.12 -25.54
N HIS A 75 21.52 13.05 -24.48
CA HIS A 75 22.02 12.68 -23.15
C HIS A 75 21.39 11.36 -22.71
N SER A 76 22.22 10.43 -22.26
CA SER A 76 21.76 9.15 -21.70
C SER A 76 22.64 8.76 -20.53
N GLY A 77 22.04 8.47 -19.37
CA GLY A 77 22.78 8.08 -18.17
C GLY A 77 23.82 9.12 -17.73
N GLY A 78 23.51 10.40 -17.87
CA GLY A 78 24.44 11.50 -17.54
C GLY A 78 25.58 11.72 -18.53
N ARG A 79 25.63 10.98 -19.65
CA ARG A 79 26.68 11.09 -20.67
C ARG A 79 26.13 11.70 -21.97
N ALA A 80 26.91 12.56 -22.61
CA ALA A 80 26.62 13.11 -23.93
C ALA A 80 26.94 12.06 -25.02
N ILE A 81 26.00 11.86 -25.94
CA ILE A 81 26.11 10.98 -27.10
C ILE A 81 25.96 11.86 -28.33
N TYR A 82 26.97 11.81 -29.20
CA TYR A 82 27.03 12.58 -30.44
C TYR A 82 26.56 11.69 -31.58
N LEU A 83 25.61 12.18 -32.37
CA LEU A 83 24.98 11.44 -33.47
C LEU A 83 25.00 12.29 -34.73
N ALA A 84 25.12 11.62 -35.88
CA ALA A 84 24.72 12.22 -37.15
C ALA A 84 23.19 12.32 -37.19
N GLU A 85 22.65 13.33 -37.87
CA GLU A 85 21.19 13.53 -37.98
C GLU A 85 20.47 12.29 -38.51
N ALA A 86 21.02 11.63 -39.54
CA ALA A 86 20.46 10.40 -40.10
C ALA A 86 20.47 9.19 -39.13
N SER A 87 21.28 9.23 -38.05
CA SER A 87 21.37 8.15 -37.06
C SER A 87 20.47 8.36 -35.85
N VAL A 88 19.79 9.51 -35.75
CA VAL A 88 18.95 9.86 -34.59
C VAL A 88 17.76 8.90 -34.47
N GLU A 89 17.05 8.65 -35.58
CA GLU A 89 15.87 7.78 -35.57
C GLU A 89 16.24 6.35 -35.16
N VAL A 90 17.35 5.82 -35.69
CA VAL A 90 17.85 4.49 -35.31
C VAL A 90 18.20 4.46 -33.82
N PHE A 91 18.92 5.46 -33.31
CA PHE A 91 19.27 5.53 -31.90
C PHE A 91 18.05 5.60 -30.98
N GLU A 92 17.04 6.40 -31.34
CA GLU A 92 15.82 6.55 -30.56
C GLU A 92 14.97 5.26 -30.60
N ALA A 93 14.91 4.59 -31.75
CA ALA A 93 14.26 3.29 -31.88
C ALA A 93 14.95 2.20 -31.05
N GLU A 94 16.28 2.12 -31.06
CA GLU A 94 17.06 1.19 -30.24
C GLU A 94 16.87 1.47 -28.74
N ARG A 95 16.94 2.74 -28.32
CA ARG A 95 16.69 3.14 -26.94
C ARG A 95 15.28 2.75 -26.49
N HIS A 96 14.29 2.99 -27.34
CA HIS A 96 12.91 2.62 -27.06
C HIS A 96 12.76 1.11 -26.94
N ARG A 97 13.35 0.33 -27.86
CA ARG A 97 13.36 -1.14 -27.81
C ARG A 97 13.98 -1.65 -26.51
N GLY A 98 15.14 -1.14 -26.11
CA GLY A 98 15.78 -1.53 -24.86
C GLY A 98 14.92 -1.19 -23.62
N THR A 99 14.23 -0.05 -23.64
CA THR A 99 13.29 0.33 -22.57
C THR A 99 12.09 -0.61 -22.50
N LEU A 100 11.50 -0.95 -23.66
CA LEU A 100 10.39 -1.90 -23.75
C LEU A 100 10.82 -3.30 -23.30
N GLU A 101 11.95 -3.80 -23.76
CA GLU A 101 12.51 -5.10 -23.39
C GLU A 101 12.70 -5.20 -21.87
N HIS A 102 13.29 -4.17 -21.24
CA HIS A 102 13.44 -4.13 -19.80
C HIS A 102 12.09 -4.12 -19.06
N THR A 103 11.15 -3.32 -19.56
CA THR A 103 9.80 -3.20 -18.99
C THR A 103 9.04 -4.53 -19.08
N TRP A 104 9.01 -5.15 -20.25
CA TRP A 104 8.36 -6.43 -20.48
C TRP A 104 9.02 -7.56 -19.69
N SER A 105 10.34 -7.58 -19.59
CA SER A 105 11.06 -8.53 -18.75
C SER A 105 10.62 -8.43 -17.29
N ARG A 106 10.57 -7.21 -16.74
CA ARG A 106 10.13 -6.95 -15.36
C ARG A 106 8.69 -7.40 -15.14
N GLN A 107 7.77 -6.97 -16.01
CA GLN A 107 6.35 -7.32 -15.92
C GLN A 107 6.11 -8.83 -16.04
N ARG A 108 6.72 -9.48 -17.04
CA ARG A 108 6.65 -10.93 -17.24
C ARG A 108 7.11 -11.67 -15.99
N ASN A 109 8.28 -11.29 -15.45
CA ASN A 109 8.85 -11.95 -14.28
C ASN A 109 7.98 -11.75 -13.03
N GLY A 110 7.37 -10.57 -12.86
CA GLY A 110 6.39 -10.31 -11.81
C GLY A 110 5.19 -11.27 -11.86
N TRP A 111 4.58 -11.41 -13.03
CA TRP A 111 3.47 -12.36 -13.24
C TRP A 111 3.87 -13.82 -13.05
N LEU A 112 5.05 -14.22 -13.53
CA LEU A 112 5.55 -15.58 -13.33
C LEU A 112 5.82 -15.88 -11.86
N GLN A 113 6.29 -14.91 -11.08
CA GLN A 113 6.48 -15.06 -9.65
C GLN A 113 5.14 -15.19 -8.92
N LEU A 114 4.13 -14.40 -9.28
CA LEU A 114 2.77 -14.59 -8.78
C LEU A 114 2.23 -15.98 -9.13
N GLY A 115 2.45 -16.44 -10.36
CA GLY A 115 2.14 -17.80 -10.80
C GLY A 115 2.82 -18.88 -9.94
N ARG A 116 4.08 -18.68 -9.55
CA ARG A 116 4.79 -19.59 -8.63
C ARG A 116 4.10 -19.66 -7.27
N LEU A 117 3.72 -18.53 -6.70
CA LEU A 117 3.07 -18.47 -5.38
C LEU A 117 1.71 -19.16 -5.34
N VAL A 118 1.04 -19.34 -6.48
CA VAL A 118 -0.25 -20.05 -6.59
C VAL A 118 -0.10 -21.46 -7.15
N GLY A 119 1.12 -21.99 -7.25
CA GLY A 119 1.37 -23.38 -7.60
C GLY A 119 1.34 -23.70 -9.09
N VAL A 120 1.57 -22.73 -9.97
CA VAL A 120 1.79 -23.04 -11.40
C VAL A 120 2.96 -24.04 -11.53
N PRO A 121 2.93 -25.02 -12.44
CA PRO A 121 4.08 -25.90 -12.68
C PRO A 121 5.34 -25.17 -13.18
N ALA A 122 6.52 -25.62 -12.76
CA ALA A 122 7.78 -24.97 -13.10
C ALA A 122 8.09 -25.02 -14.61
N ASP A 123 7.78 -26.14 -15.27
CA ASP A 123 7.92 -26.33 -16.72
C ASP A 123 7.07 -25.32 -17.51
N ARG A 124 5.82 -25.07 -17.08
CA ARG A 124 4.93 -24.08 -17.70
C ARG A 124 5.48 -22.66 -17.57
N ARG A 125 5.98 -22.31 -16.38
CA ARG A 125 6.62 -20.99 -16.18
C ARG A 125 7.88 -20.85 -17.03
N LYS A 126 8.72 -21.89 -17.06
CA LYS A 126 9.96 -21.91 -17.84
C LYS A 126 9.69 -21.68 -19.33
N ARG A 127 8.68 -22.34 -19.91
CA ARG A 127 8.28 -22.13 -21.32
C ARG A 127 7.98 -20.66 -21.65
N VAL A 128 7.38 -19.90 -20.73
CA VAL A 128 7.10 -18.47 -20.93
C VAL A 128 8.35 -17.61 -20.67
N ALA A 129 9.20 -18.03 -19.73
CA ALA A 129 10.42 -17.32 -19.36
C ALA A 129 11.53 -17.41 -20.43
N ASP A 130 11.67 -18.56 -21.07
CA ASP A 130 12.72 -18.84 -22.06
C ASP A 130 12.50 -18.10 -23.39
N GLY A 131 11.27 -17.64 -23.66
CA GLY A 131 10.96 -16.83 -24.85
C GLY A 131 11.46 -15.37 -24.76
N PRO A 132 11.49 -14.64 -25.88
CA PRO A 132 11.86 -13.23 -25.87
C PRO A 132 10.88 -12.40 -25.03
N PRO A 133 11.36 -11.38 -24.31
CA PRO A 133 10.50 -10.48 -23.55
C PRO A 133 9.69 -9.63 -24.52
N THR A 134 8.42 -9.97 -24.66
CA THR A 134 7.46 -9.28 -25.54
C THR A 134 6.18 -8.99 -24.79
N ALA A 135 5.36 -8.07 -25.30
CA ALA A 135 4.01 -7.84 -24.77
C ALA A 135 3.17 -9.14 -24.75
N ALA A 136 3.34 -10.03 -25.73
CA ALA A 136 2.68 -11.33 -25.77
C ALA A 136 3.14 -12.28 -24.65
N ALA A 137 4.44 -12.28 -24.32
CA ALA A 137 4.97 -13.05 -23.20
C ALA A 137 4.43 -12.53 -21.85
N VAL A 138 4.30 -11.21 -21.68
CA VAL A 138 3.65 -10.60 -20.50
C VAL A 138 2.20 -11.07 -20.38
N ARG A 139 1.41 -10.97 -21.46
CA ARG A 139 0.01 -11.45 -21.47
C ARG A 139 -0.10 -12.95 -21.17
N SER A 140 0.84 -13.75 -21.67
CA SER A 140 0.88 -15.19 -21.42
C SER A 140 1.17 -15.49 -19.95
N ALA A 141 2.16 -14.82 -19.35
CA ALA A 141 2.47 -14.95 -17.92
C ALA A 141 1.31 -14.51 -17.04
N ARG A 142 0.66 -13.39 -17.37
CA ARG A 142 -0.56 -12.90 -16.71
C ARG A 142 -1.68 -13.93 -16.76
N THR A 143 -1.99 -14.44 -17.95
CA THR A 143 -3.04 -15.45 -18.15
C THR A 143 -2.75 -16.72 -17.35
N LEU A 144 -1.50 -17.17 -17.35
CA LEU A 144 -1.05 -18.32 -16.59
C LEU A 144 -1.33 -18.16 -15.08
N TYR A 145 -1.04 -16.98 -14.53
CA TYR A 145 -1.37 -16.65 -13.14
C TYR A 145 -2.88 -16.62 -12.90
N LEU A 146 -3.64 -15.88 -13.72
CA LEU A 146 -5.08 -15.68 -13.53
C LEU A 146 -5.86 -17.00 -13.58
N VAL A 147 -5.54 -17.88 -14.53
CA VAL A 147 -6.16 -19.21 -14.60
C VAL A 147 -5.82 -20.06 -13.38
N ALA A 148 -4.56 -20.01 -12.92
CA ALA A 148 -4.11 -20.80 -11.79
C ALA A 148 -4.71 -20.31 -10.46
N VAL A 149 -4.78 -18.99 -10.23
CA VAL A 149 -5.39 -18.44 -9.02
C VAL A 149 -6.89 -18.74 -8.96
N GLU A 150 -7.63 -18.67 -10.07
CA GLU A 150 -9.05 -19.06 -10.08
C GLU A 150 -9.23 -20.54 -9.71
N ARG A 151 -8.41 -21.44 -10.26
CA ARG A 151 -8.44 -22.86 -9.89
C ARG A 151 -8.11 -23.05 -8.41
N ALA A 152 -7.08 -22.38 -7.89
CA ALA A 152 -6.68 -22.46 -6.50
C ALA A 152 -7.78 -21.94 -5.56
N VAL A 153 -8.44 -20.83 -5.91
CA VAL A 153 -9.57 -20.28 -5.15
C VAL A 153 -10.74 -21.26 -5.12
N ARG A 154 -11.10 -21.86 -6.26
CA ARG A 154 -12.19 -22.85 -6.30
C ARG A 154 -11.90 -24.07 -5.42
N ALA A 155 -10.67 -24.59 -5.49
CA ALA A 155 -10.24 -25.71 -4.64
C ALA A 155 -10.27 -25.32 -3.15
N ALA A 156 -9.67 -24.19 -2.78
CA ALA A 156 -9.68 -23.71 -1.40
C ALA A 156 -11.11 -23.46 -0.88
N ARG A 157 -12.01 -22.95 -1.72
CA ARG A 157 -13.43 -22.74 -1.38
C ARG A 157 -14.16 -24.06 -1.17
N HIS A 158 -13.93 -25.04 -2.04
CA HIS A 158 -14.49 -26.40 -1.90
C HIS A 158 -14.07 -27.03 -0.57
N ASP A 159 -12.78 -26.91 -0.21
CA ASP A 159 -12.21 -27.45 1.03
C ASP A 159 -12.51 -26.57 2.27
N LYS A 160 -13.28 -25.49 2.12
CA LYS A 160 -13.57 -24.49 3.16
C LYS A 160 -12.31 -23.88 3.82
N ARG A 161 -11.19 -23.82 3.09
CA ARG A 161 -9.95 -23.13 3.51
C ARG A 161 -10.09 -21.63 3.27
N TRP A 162 -10.90 -20.97 4.09
CA TRP A 162 -11.26 -19.57 3.91
C TRP A 162 -10.08 -18.59 3.99
N GLU A 163 -9.08 -18.90 4.82
CA GLU A 163 -7.84 -18.11 4.88
C GLU A 163 -7.11 -18.09 3.52
N ASP A 164 -7.03 -19.24 2.85
CA ASP A 164 -6.41 -19.34 1.54
C ASP A 164 -7.22 -18.59 0.48
N VAL A 165 -8.55 -18.69 0.51
CA VAL A 165 -9.44 -17.91 -0.37
C VAL A 165 -9.19 -16.41 -0.18
N SER A 166 -9.14 -15.93 1.07
CA SER A 166 -8.87 -14.54 1.40
C SER A 166 -7.53 -14.09 0.84
N ARG A 167 -6.45 -14.83 1.14
CA ARG A 167 -5.09 -14.52 0.70
C ARG A 167 -4.98 -14.48 -0.82
N LEU A 168 -5.55 -15.47 -1.51
CA LEU A 168 -5.51 -15.55 -2.98
C LEU A 168 -6.27 -14.41 -3.64
N ARG A 169 -7.51 -14.12 -3.19
CA ARG A 169 -8.34 -13.05 -3.74
C ARG A 169 -7.76 -11.66 -3.49
N ARG A 170 -7.26 -11.39 -2.28
CA ARG A 170 -6.62 -10.10 -1.97
C ARG A 170 -5.35 -9.87 -2.79
N ARG A 171 -4.52 -10.91 -2.96
CA ARG A 171 -3.32 -10.83 -3.81
C ARG A 171 -3.67 -10.64 -5.29
N GLN A 172 -4.72 -11.31 -5.78
CA GLN A 172 -5.21 -11.14 -7.15
C GLN A 172 -5.72 -9.72 -7.39
N ALA A 173 -6.54 -9.19 -6.48
CA ALA A 173 -7.01 -7.81 -6.56
C ALA A 173 -5.85 -6.81 -6.54
N ALA A 174 -4.87 -6.99 -5.64
CA ALA A 174 -3.69 -6.13 -5.57
C ALA A 174 -2.87 -6.16 -6.88
N ALA A 175 -2.63 -7.35 -7.44
CA ALA A 175 -1.87 -7.49 -8.68
C ALA A 175 -2.57 -6.80 -9.88
N LEU A 176 -3.89 -6.89 -9.96
CA LEU A 176 -4.67 -6.22 -11.01
C LEU A 176 -4.73 -4.69 -10.80
N PHE A 177 -4.81 -4.24 -9.54
CA PHE A 177 -4.77 -2.83 -9.20
C PHE A 177 -3.42 -2.20 -9.56
N GLU A 178 -2.32 -2.87 -9.22
CA GLU A 178 -0.96 -2.44 -9.57
C GLU A 178 -0.74 -2.42 -11.10
N GLU A 179 -1.26 -3.43 -11.82
CA GLU A 179 -1.23 -3.45 -13.29
C GLU A 179 -1.95 -2.25 -13.90
N ALA A 180 -3.09 -1.85 -13.33
CA ALA A 180 -3.86 -0.67 -13.74
C ALA A 180 -3.20 0.68 -13.35
N GLY A 181 -2.04 0.66 -12.71
CA GLY A 181 -1.30 1.86 -12.29
C GLY A 181 -1.60 2.32 -10.86
N GLY A 182 -2.43 1.59 -10.11
CA GLY A 182 -2.67 1.86 -8.69
C GLY A 182 -3.40 3.17 -8.39
N SER A 183 -4.09 3.76 -9.38
CA SER A 183 -4.84 5.00 -9.20
C SER A 183 -6.19 4.75 -8.54
N ALA A 184 -6.56 5.58 -7.57
CA ALA A 184 -7.91 5.60 -7.03
C ALA A 184 -8.88 6.40 -7.96
N PRO A 185 -10.14 5.96 -8.11
CA PRO A 185 -10.74 4.75 -7.56
C PRO A 185 -10.31 3.48 -8.32
N PRO A 186 -10.20 2.31 -7.64
CA PRO A 186 -9.98 1.04 -8.32
C PRO A 186 -11.18 0.67 -9.20
N ALA A 187 -10.94 -0.10 -10.26
CA ALA A 187 -12.01 -0.65 -11.10
C ALA A 187 -12.94 -1.60 -10.30
N ASP A 188 -14.21 -1.65 -10.68
CA ASP A 188 -15.26 -2.37 -9.94
C ASP A 188 -14.98 -3.88 -9.80
N ASP A 189 -14.37 -4.51 -10.81
CA ASP A 189 -13.98 -5.92 -10.80
C ASP A 189 -12.86 -6.19 -9.77
N VAL A 190 -11.90 -5.28 -9.65
CA VAL A 190 -10.84 -5.31 -8.64
C VAL A 190 -11.42 -5.13 -7.24
N VAL A 191 -12.37 -4.20 -7.07
CA VAL A 191 -13.10 -4.01 -5.81
C VAL A 191 -13.89 -5.28 -5.45
N ALA A 192 -14.57 -5.91 -6.41
CA ALA A 192 -15.32 -7.14 -6.19
C ALA A 192 -14.41 -8.29 -5.72
N LEU A 193 -13.25 -8.49 -6.37
CA LEU A 193 -12.26 -9.48 -5.95
C LEU A 193 -11.74 -9.20 -4.53
N HIS A 194 -11.47 -7.94 -4.21
CA HIS A 194 -11.02 -7.57 -2.87
C HIS A 194 -12.10 -7.88 -1.82
N ARG A 195 -13.37 -7.54 -2.10
CA ARG A 195 -14.53 -7.85 -1.26
C ARG A 195 -14.71 -9.35 -1.07
N GLU A 196 -14.53 -10.16 -2.11
CA GLU A 196 -14.55 -11.62 -1.97
C GLU A 196 -13.50 -12.11 -0.97
N GLY A 197 -12.29 -11.53 -1.03
CA GLY A 197 -11.22 -11.84 -0.09
C GLY A 197 -11.58 -11.47 1.35
N MET A 198 -12.11 -10.26 1.57
CA MET A 198 -12.57 -9.81 2.88
C MET A 198 -13.71 -10.67 3.43
N ALA A 199 -14.67 -11.04 2.58
CA ALA A 199 -15.76 -11.94 2.95
C ALA A 199 -15.24 -13.33 3.33
N ALA A 200 -14.16 -13.81 2.70
CA ALA A 200 -13.53 -15.06 3.11
C ALA A 200 -12.83 -14.93 4.49
N THR A 201 -12.14 -13.83 4.77
CA THR A 201 -11.61 -13.55 6.13
C THR A 201 -12.75 -13.59 7.16
N LEU A 202 -13.86 -12.91 6.89
CA LEU A 202 -15.01 -12.88 7.80
C LEU A 202 -15.64 -14.26 8.01
N ARG A 203 -15.76 -15.09 6.96
CA ARG A 203 -16.22 -16.49 7.10
C ARG A 203 -15.29 -17.34 7.95
N GLN A 204 -13.98 -17.11 7.87
CA GLN A 204 -13.01 -17.76 8.76
C GLN A 204 -13.22 -17.31 10.20
N LEU A 205 -13.36 -16.01 10.45
CA LEU A 205 -13.57 -15.48 11.80
C LEU A 205 -14.91 -15.94 12.42
N ALA A 206 -15.93 -16.15 11.59
CA ALA A 206 -17.24 -16.64 12.02
C ALA A 206 -17.18 -18.02 12.70
N THR A 207 -16.11 -18.79 12.50
CA THR A 207 -15.94 -20.08 13.20
C THR A 207 -15.50 -19.92 14.66
N VAL A 208 -14.99 -18.74 15.04
CA VAL A 208 -14.49 -18.46 16.40
C VAL A 208 -15.28 -17.34 17.11
N SER A 209 -15.88 -16.41 16.37
CA SER A 209 -16.66 -15.31 16.92
C SER A 209 -17.74 -14.84 15.94
N PRO A 210 -18.97 -14.54 16.38
CA PRO A 210 -19.99 -13.92 15.53
C PRO A 210 -19.72 -12.43 15.23
N GLU A 211 -18.77 -11.83 15.94
CA GLU A 211 -18.38 -10.43 15.85
C GLU A 211 -16.90 -10.31 15.44
N ALA A 212 -16.61 -9.32 14.61
CA ALA A 212 -15.27 -8.98 14.19
C ALA A 212 -14.99 -7.50 14.50
N GLU A 213 -13.77 -7.22 14.93
CA GLU A 213 -13.25 -5.88 15.08
C GLU A 213 -12.56 -5.47 13.77
N LEU A 214 -12.91 -4.29 13.24
CA LEU A 214 -12.21 -3.71 12.11
C LEU A 214 -10.89 -3.12 12.58
N VAL A 215 -9.78 -3.72 12.16
CA VAL A 215 -8.44 -3.21 12.40
C VAL A 215 -8.00 -2.44 11.17
N GLY A 216 -8.21 -1.13 11.22
CA GLY A 216 -7.89 -0.21 10.14
C GLY A 216 -6.42 0.19 10.14
N ALA A 217 -5.85 0.39 8.96
CA ALA A 217 -4.67 1.24 8.84
C ALA A 217 -5.11 2.69 9.10
N SER A 218 -4.50 3.39 10.07
CA SER A 218 -4.84 4.78 10.43
C SER A 218 -4.43 5.84 9.38
N CYS A 219 -4.27 5.42 8.12
CA CYS A 219 -3.66 6.18 7.03
C CYS A 219 -4.51 7.32 6.46
N CYS A 220 -5.83 7.35 6.71
CA CYS A 220 -6.72 8.41 6.25
C CYS A 220 -7.96 8.55 7.14
N GLY A 221 -8.75 9.61 6.93
CA GLY A 221 -9.96 9.88 7.71
C GLY A 221 -10.99 8.74 7.64
N ALA A 222 -11.24 8.19 6.45
CA ALA A 222 -12.18 7.08 6.26
C ALA A 222 -11.77 5.84 7.08
N CYS A 223 -10.50 5.43 7.02
CA CYS A 223 -10.03 4.29 7.80
C CYS A 223 -10.03 4.54 9.32
N ARG A 224 -9.77 5.78 9.76
CA ARG A 224 -9.81 6.14 11.18
C ARG A 224 -11.23 6.13 11.76
N ALA A 225 -12.23 6.49 10.96
CA ALA A 225 -13.63 6.56 11.40
C ALA A 225 -14.19 5.19 11.83
N ASP A 226 -13.75 4.11 11.20
CA ASP A 226 -14.22 2.75 11.50
C ASP A 226 -13.14 1.87 12.19
N ASN A 227 -11.99 2.43 12.56
CA ASN A 227 -10.96 1.67 13.28
C ASN A 227 -11.46 1.21 14.66
N GLU A 228 -11.11 -0.01 15.07
CA GLU A 228 -11.49 -0.67 16.33
C GLU A 228 -13.00 -0.88 16.48
N ARG A 229 -13.76 -0.67 15.40
CA ARG A 229 -15.21 -0.86 15.41
C ARG A 229 -15.56 -2.34 15.42
N ILE A 230 -16.32 -2.76 16.42
CA ILE A 230 -16.84 -4.12 16.51
C ILE A 230 -18.17 -4.21 15.75
N ILE A 231 -18.27 -5.17 14.83
CA ILE A 231 -19.41 -5.35 13.92
C ILE A 231 -19.80 -6.83 13.90
N ARG A 232 -21.10 -7.11 13.73
CA ARG A 232 -21.58 -8.47 13.50
C ARG A 232 -21.17 -8.94 12.11
N ILE A 233 -20.53 -10.09 12.02
CA ILE A 233 -20.02 -10.64 10.76
C ILE A 233 -21.13 -10.83 9.72
N ALA A 234 -22.32 -11.28 10.15
CA ALA A 234 -23.46 -11.48 9.26
C ALA A 234 -23.97 -10.17 8.61
N ASP A 235 -23.82 -9.03 9.27
CA ASP A 235 -24.22 -7.73 8.73
C ASP A 235 -23.20 -7.26 7.69
N GLU A 236 -21.92 -7.40 8.03
CA GLU A 236 -20.81 -7.02 7.15
C GLU A 236 -20.76 -7.86 5.86
N LEU A 237 -21.11 -9.15 5.93
CA LEU A 237 -21.21 -10.01 4.75
C LEU A 237 -22.36 -9.62 3.81
N ARG A 238 -23.41 -8.96 4.32
CA ARG A 238 -24.54 -8.47 3.52
C ARG A 238 -24.24 -7.12 2.88
N THR A 239 -23.60 -6.23 3.65
CA THR A 239 -23.29 -4.87 3.21
C THR A 239 -21.82 -4.57 3.49
N PRO A 240 -20.90 -4.97 2.58
CA PRO A 240 -19.47 -4.85 2.81
C PRO A 240 -19.03 -3.39 2.76
N ARG A 241 -18.35 -2.93 3.81
CA ARG A 241 -17.79 -1.58 3.93
C ARG A 241 -16.43 -1.46 3.27
N LEU A 242 -15.66 -2.55 3.29
CA LEU A 242 -14.32 -2.58 2.69
C LEU A 242 -14.37 -2.94 1.19
N PRO A 243 -13.45 -2.40 0.37
CA PRO A 243 -12.53 -1.30 0.71
C PRO A 243 -13.33 0.00 0.95
N HIS A 244 -12.85 0.85 1.88
CA HIS A 244 -13.54 2.10 2.21
C HIS A 244 -13.72 2.97 0.97
N VAL A 245 -14.93 3.47 0.75
CA VAL A 245 -15.21 4.48 -0.26
C VAL A 245 -14.40 5.74 0.03
N GLY A 246 -13.74 6.29 -0.98
CA GLY A 246 -12.92 7.51 -0.84
C GLY A 246 -11.55 7.30 -0.18
N CYS A 247 -11.11 6.05 0.01
CA CYS A 247 -9.73 5.81 0.46
C CYS A 247 -8.72 6.30 -0.61
N PRO A 248 -7.78 7.20 -0.27
CA PRO A 248 -6.81 7.73 -1.26
C PRO A 248 -5.84 6.65 -1.78
N ARG A 249 -5.74 5.51 -1.10
CA ARG A 249 -4.96 4.34 -1.56
C ARG A 249 -5.72 3.45 -2.55
N GLY A 250 -6.99 3.71 -2.80
CA GLY A 250 -7.87 2.84 -3.58
C GLY A 250 -8.24 1.56 -2.83
N LEU A 251 -7.37 0.54 -2.87
CA LEU A 251 -7.55 -0.69 -2.09
C LEU A 251 -7.04 -0.50 -0.65
N CYS A 252 -7.95 -0.43 0.34
CA CYS A 252 -7.53 -0.34 1.74
C CYS A 252 -6.76 -1.60 2.19
N ALA A 253 -5.74 -1.40 3.03
CA ALA A 253 -5.06 -2.47 3.78
C ALA A 253 -5.73 -2.79 5.14
N CYS A 254 -6.95 -2.30 5.36
CA CYS A 254 -7.77 -2.56 6.54
C CYS A 254 -8.11 -4.05 6.60
N ASP A 255 -8.16 -4.64 7.80
CA ASP A 255 -8.47 -6.05 7.97
C ASP A 255 -9.38 -6.32 9.18
N TRP A 256 -9.87 -7.55 9.30
CA TRP A 256 -10.75 -7.97 10.39
C TRP A 256 -10.01 -8.84 11.40
N TRP A 257 -10.27 -8.61 12.68
CA TRP A 257 -9.80 -9.46 13.78
C TRP A 257 -11.01 -10.03 14.52
N PRO A 258 -10.92 -11.23 15.12
CA PRO A 258 -12.00 -11.75 15.93
C PRO A 258 -12.20 -10.82 17.14
N ALA A 259 -13.43 -10.40 17.40
CA ALA A 259 -13.77 -9.67 18.62
C ALA A 259 -13.76 -10.65 19.80
N VAL A 260 -12.58 -11.09 20.22
CA VAL A 260 -12.45 -11.95 21.39
C VAL A 260 -12.76 -11.07 22.59
N ARG A 261 -13.92 -11.29 23.21
CA ARG A 261 -14.19 -10.73 24.54
C ARG A 261 -13.06 -11.23 25.44
N THR A 262 -12.11 -10.37 25.78
CA THR A 262 -11.38 -10.55 27.03
C THR A 262 -12.47 -10.69 28.10
N PRO A 263 -12.43 -11.71 28.96
CA PRO A 263 -13.30 -11.72 30.13
C PRO A 263 -12.97 -10.41 30.86
N ARG A 264 -13.84 -9.40 30.74
CA ARG A 264 -13.72 -8.21 31.56
C ARG A 264 -13.65 -8.74 32.98
N PRO A 265 -12.59 -8.47 33.77
CA PRO A 265 -12.65 -8.76 35.19
C PRO A 265 -13.91 -8.07 35.68
N LYS A 266 -14.84 -8.85 36.26
CA LYS A 266 -16.13 -8.33 36.73
C LYS A 266 -15.84 -7.07 37.51
N GLY A 267 -16.13 -5.92 36.90
CA GLY A 267 -16.02 -4.64 37.56
C GLY A 267 -16.88 -4.77 38.80
N ARG A 268 -16.24 -4.86 39.96
CA ARG A 268 -16.90 -4.85 41.25
C ARG A 268 -17.83 -3.66 41.17
N ARG A 269 -19.15 -3.89 41.10
CA ARG A 269 -20.15 -2.81 41.16
C ARG A 269 -19.75 -2.02 42.41
N ARG A 270 -19.12 -0.86 42.22
CA ARG A 270 -19.01 0.12 43.28
C ARG A 270 -20.45 0.49 43.57
N ARG A 271 -20.97 -0.10 44.64
CA ARG A 271 -22.19 0.33 45.29
C ARG A 271 -22.02 1.83 45.47
N ALA A 272 -22.89 2.62 44.85
CA ALA A 272 -22.93 4.05 45.12
C ALA A 272 -23.00 4.22 46.65
N PRO A 273 -22.18 5.10 47.25
CA PRO A 273 -22.39 5.44 48.65
C PRO A 273 -23.81 5.97 48.77
N ALA A 274 -24.61 5.32 49.62
CA ALA A 274 -25.91 5.82 50.00
C ALA A 274 -25.72 7.25 50.50
N ALA A 275 -26.44 8.19 49.89
CA ALA A 275 -26.54 9.54 50.42
C ALA A 275 -27.03 9.43 51.86
N ALA A 276 -26.18 9.86 52.79
CA ALA A 276 -26.57 10.02 54.18
C ALA A 276 -27.68 11.10 54.24
N PRO A 277 -28.70 10.91 55.09
CA PRO A 277 -29.78 11.87 55.23
C PRO A 277 -29.24 13.20 55.78
N ALA A 278 -29.69 14.30 55.17
CA ALA A 278 -29.43 15.65 55.64
C ALA A 278 -30.01 15.84 57.04
N THR A 279 -29.12 15.97 58.03
CA THR A 279 -29.46 16.52 59.35
C THR A 279 -29.63 18.02 59.19
N VAL A 280 -30.88 18.45 59.07
CA VAL A 280 -31.30 19.83 59.24
C VAL A 280 -31.26 20.11 60.75
N SER A 281 -30.44 21.08 61.14
CA SER A 281 -30.41 21.64 62.50
C SER A 281 -30.65 23.13 62.34
N ASP A 282 -31.90 23.55 62.49
CA ASP A 282 -32.23 24.95 62.80
C ASP A 282 -33.27 24.94 63.92
N ALA A 283 -32.83 25.49 65.05
CA ALA A 283 -33.66 25.77 66.21
C ALA A 283 -33.68 27.29 66.38
N ALA A 284 -34.81 27.92 66.07
CA ALA A 284 -35.20 29.20 66.63
C ALA A 284 -36.71 29.45 66.48
N ALA A 285 -37.33 29.75 67.63
CA ALA A 285 -38.52 30.57 67.85
C ALA A 285 -39.92 30.02 67.45
N THR A 286 -40.57 29.44 68.46
CA THR A 286 -41.90 29.72 69.09
C THR A 286 -42.98 30.58 68.37
N PRO A 287 -44.26 30.53 68.80
CA PRO A 287 -45.40 30.09 67.98
C PRO A 287 -46.52 31.16 67.91
N ALA A 288 -47.61 30.87 67.18
CA ALA A 288 -49.00 31.18 67.58
C ALA A 288 -49.98 30.79 66.46
N GLU A 289 -51.10 30.19 66.88
CA GLU A 289 -52.49 30.44 66.43
C GLU A 289 -52.83 30.25 64.92
N GLU A 290 -54.01 29.81 64.48
CA GLU A 290 -55.26 29.41 65.10
C GLU A 290 -56.10 28.75 63.97
N THR A 291 -56.80 27.65 64.31
CA THR A 291 -58.17 27.28 63.89
C THR A 291 -58.56 27.08 62.38
N PRO A 292 -59.69 26.39 62.11
CA PRO A 292 -59.86 25.47 60.97
C PRO A 292 -60.99 25.93 60.01
N ALA A 293 -61.22 25.20 58.92
CA ALA A 293 -62.52 25.00 58.25
C ALA A 293 -62.29 24.30 56.90
N GLU A 294 -62.89 23.13 56.68
CA GLU A 294 -64.08 22.91 55.83
C GLU A 294 -63.69 22.58 54.37
N PHE A 295 -63.96 21.35 53.92
CA PHE A 295 -65.18 20.98 53.18
C PHE A 295 -65.36 21.78 51.88
N HIS A 296 -65.08 21.18 50.72
CA HIS A 296 -66.07 20.49 49.86
C HIS A 296 -65.47 20.18 48.47
N GLU A 297 -65.84 19.00 47.98
CA GLU A 297 -65.85 18.47 46.61
C GLU A 297 -66.32 19.43 45.49
N PRO A 298 -66.29 19.03 44.19
CA PRO A 298 -65.91 17.73 43.59
C PRO A 298 -64.75 17.73 42.61
#